data_AF-L0K1B7-F1
#
_entry.id   AF-L0K1B7-F1
#
_cell.length_a   1.000
_cell.length_b   1.000
_cell.length_c   1.000
_cell.angle_alpha   90.00
_cell.angle_beta   90.00
_cell.angle_gamma   90.00
#
_symmetry.space_group_name_H-M   'P 1'
#
loop_
_entity.id
_entity.type
_entity.pdbx_description
1 polymer ?
#
loop_
_entity_poly.entity_id
_entity_poly.type
_entity_poly.pdbx_seq_one_letter_code
_entity_poly.pdbx_strand_id
1 'polypeptide(L)'
;MIIQVYRHDVHKLTGQSHAHADETFAGVPVNQSVPHGADGDAARLSRPSGTPELTVPNHPSPERLSLLTGESASDRSKRDLGRAVRELLTETDPETMHAAWLTSDVAALFNESLYYPYTSLKYHTLLVAALADNYASGHEFDELRLVVDPPDEIVPHRTVYAGDRFALRIDRNANRRPSARLGARPWRSWAAVWSQLSDHPLATDGNRDAMVLDANLRRIRAWSTALQYLEDFQSACSD
;
A
#
# COMPACT_ATOMS: atom_id res chain seq x y z
N MET A 1 7.38 -14.12 -11.99
CA MET A 1 5.94 -13.82 -11.85
C MET A 1 5.74 -12.64 -10.90
N ILE A 2 6.24 -12.70 -9.67
CA ILE A 2 6.05 -11.63 -8.67
C ILE A 2 6.59 -10.25 -9.08
N ILE A 3 7.69 -10.17 -9.84
CA ILE A 3 8.21 -8.90 -10.39
C ILE A 3 7.16 -8.13 -11.21
N GLN A 4 6.28 -8.85 -11.93
CA GLN A 4 5.23 -8.21 -12.73
C GLN A 4 4.25 -7.45 -11.86
N VAL A 5 4.01 -7.89 -10.62
CA VAL A 5 3.18 -7.18 -9.65
C VAL A 5 3.75 -5.79 -9.37
N TYR A 6 5.04 -5.68 -9.15
CA TYR A 6 5.67 -4.38 -8.90
C TYR A 6 5.72 -3.47 -10.15
N ARG A 7 5.31 -3.97 -11.32
CA ARG A 7 5.30 -3.24 -12.59
C ARG A 7 3.91 -3.09 -13.21
N HIS A 8 2.85 -3.61 -12.59
CA HIS A 8 1.53 -3.72 -13.21
C HIS A 8 0.79 -2.37 -13.38
N ASP A 9 1.14 -1.38 -12.59
CA ASP A 9 0.44 -0.09 -12.51
C ASP A 9 1.36 1.11 -12.80
N VAL A 10 2.44 0.87 -13.55
CA VAL A 10 3.48 1.88 -13.87
C VAL A 10 2.90 3.10 -14.58
N HIS A 11 1.86 2.94 -15.39
CA HIS A 11 1.19 4.06 -16.05
C HIS A 11 0.73 5.16 -15.06
N LYS A 12 0.47 4.82 -13.79
CA LYS A 12 0.11 5.78 -12.74
C LYS A 12 1.31 6.62 -12.28
N LEU A 13 2.51 6.03 -12.26
CA LEU A 13 3.77 6.75 -11.96
C LEU A 13 4.19 7.69 -13.11
N THR A 14 3.84 7.35 -14.35
CA THR A 14 4.17 8.13 -15.54
C THR A 14 3.10 9.15 -15.92
N GLY A 15 1.96 9.17 -15.20
CA GLY A 15 0.83 10.06 -15.48
C GLY A 15 0.08 9.71 -16.76
N GLN A 16 0.25 8.50 -17.28
CA GLN A 16 -0.45 8.00 -18.47
C GLN A 16 -1.80 7.40 -18.09
N SER A 17 -2.78 7.51 -19.00
CA SER A 17 -4.02 6.76 -18.85
C SER A 17 -3.77 5.28 -19.14
N HIS A 18 -4.55 4.39 -18.52
CA HIS A 18 -4.41 2.95 -18.77
C HIS A 18 -4.57 2.58 -20.25
N ALA A 19 -5.44 3.28 -21.00
CA ALA A 19 -5.68 3.04 -22.42
C ALA A 19 -4.50 3.43 -23.34
N HIS A 20 -3.54 4.20 -22.82
CA HIS A 20 -2.35 4.68 -23.55
C HIS A 20 -1.08 4.33 -22.78
N ALA A 21 -1.15 3.34 -21.89
CA ALA A 21 -0.03 2.88 -21.10
C ALA A 21 0.98 2.19 -22.01
N ASP A 22 2.25 2.59 -21.91
CA ASP A 22 3.32 1.90 -22.61
C ASP A 22 3.47 0.46 -22.08
N GLU A 23 3.68 -0.51 -22.97
CA GLU A 23 3.94 -1.91 -22.59
C GLU A 23 5.37 -2.11 -22.04
N THR A 24 6.25 -1.13 -22.26
CA THR A 24 7.63 -1.16 -21.78
C THR A 24 8.04 0.17 -21.18
N PHE A 25 8.89 0.13 -20.15
CA PHE A 25 9.51 1.30 -19.55
C PHE A 25 11.00 1.03 -19.37
N ALA A 26 11.88 1.91 -19.87
CA ALA A 26 13.33 1.74 -19.77
C ALA A 26 13.86 0.35 -20.22
N GLY A 27 13.17 -0.28 -21.19
CA GLY A 27 13.53 -1.61 -21.72
C GLY A 27 12.98 -2.81 -20.94
N VAL A 28 12.22 -2.60 -19.85
CA VAL A 28 11.54 -3.68 -19.12
C VAL A 28 10.04 -3.72 -19.42
N PRO A 29 9.40 -4.91 -19.49
CA PRO A 29 7.94 -5.01 -19.60
C PRO A 29 7.23 -4.47 -18.37
N VAL A 30 6.17 -3.69 -18.58
CA VAL A 30 5.35 -3.08 -17.53
C VAL A 30 3.86 -3.16 -17.88
N ASN A 31 2.99 -2.79 -16.95
CA ASN A 31 1.53 -2.77 -17.11
C ASN A 31 0.92 -4.13 -17.49
N GLN A 32 1.59 -5.23 -17.12
CA GLN A 32 1.11 -6.58 -17.35
C GLN A 32 0.06 -6.96 -16.30
N SER A 33 -0.95 -7.75 -16.70
CA SER A 33 -1.97 -8.23 -15.78
C SER A 33 -1.37 -9.07 -14.64
N VAL A 34 -1.90 -8.87 -13.44
CA VAL A 34 -1.51 -9.64 -12.25
C VAL A 34 -2.33 -10.94 -12.16
N PRO A 35 -1.69 -12.11 -11.93
CA PRO A 35 -2.39 -13.38 -11.76
C PRO A 35 -3.38 -13.43 -10.58
N HIS A 36 -4.25 -14.45 -10.59
CA HIS A 36 -5.13 -14.85 -9.48
C HIS A 36 -6.11 -13.76 -8.99
N GLY A 37 -6.31 -12.68 -9.76
CA GLY A 37 -7.23 -11.60 -9.38
C GLY A 37 -6.73 -10.71 -8.24
N ALA A 38 -5.45 -10.82 -7.84
CA ALA A 38 -4.89 -10.11 -6.69
C ALA A 38 -5.00 -8.57 -6.81
N ASP A 39 -4.83 -8.02 -8.02
CA ASP A 39 -5.03 -6.58 -8.28
C ASP A 39 -6.47 -6.14 -7.98
N GLY A 40 -7.46 -6.88 -8.50
CA GLY A 40 -8.87 -6.60 -8.25
C GLY A 40 -9.28 -6.73 -6.78
N ASP A 41 -8.67 -7.66 -6.03
CA ASP A 41 -8.91 -7.79 -4.59
C ASP A 41 -8.27 -6.66 -3.79
N ALA A 42 -7.02 -6.29 -4.08
CA ALA A 42 -6.34 -5.16 -3.44
C ALA A 42 -7.08 -3.84 -3.70
N ALA A 43 -7.58 -3.65 -4.93
CA ALA A 43 -8.42 -2.52 -5.28
C ALA A 43 -9.67 -2.43 -4.37
N ARG A 44 -10.35 -3.55 -4.11
CA ARG A 44 -11.53 -3.62 -3.23
C ARG A 44 -11.22 -3.38 -1.75
N LEU A 45 -9.99 -3.60 -1.31
CA LEU A 45 -9.53 -3.21 0.04
C LEU A 45 -9.49 -1.68 0.20
N SER A 46 -9.25 -0.93 -0.87
CA SER A 46 -9.01 0.52 -0.79
C SER A 46 -10.17 1.35 -1.37
N ARG A 47 -10.90 0.83 -2.35
CA ARG A 47 -11.93 1.56 -3.12
C ARG A 47 -13.33 0.95 -2.97
N PRO A 48 -14.39 1.79 -2.95
CA PRO A 48 -15.77 1.31 -2.98
C PRO A 48 -16.05 0.40 -4.19
N SER A 49 -16.99 -0.52 -4.03
CA SER A 49 -17.59 -1.21 -5.17
C SER A 49 -18.51 -0.28 -5.96
N GLY A 50 -18.59 -0.47 -7.28
CA GLY A 50 -19.49 0.27 -8.15
C GLY A 50 -18.77 1.32 -9.00
N THR A 51 -19.56 2.21 -9.62
CA THR A 51 -19.03 3.32 -10.43
C THR A 51 -18.36 4.34 -9.51
N PRO A 52 -17.10 4.71 -9.75
CA PRO A 52 -16.41 5.67 -8.90
C PRO A 52 -16.95 7.08 -9.11
N GLU A 53 -17.05 7.84 -8.02
CA GLU A 53 -17.35 9.27 -8.01
C GLU A 53 -16.12 10.04 -7.55
N LEU A 54 -15.87 11.24 -8.12
CA LEU A 54 -14.78 12.10 -7.68
C LEU A 54 -15.02 12.54 -6.24
N THR A 55 -14.19 12.06 -5.32
CA THR A 55 -14.29 12.44 -3.90
C THR A 55 -13.75 13.85 -3.64
N VAL A 56 -12.87 14.36 -4.50
CA VAL A 56 -12.38 15.75 -4.48
C VAL A 56 -12.43 16.31 -5.90
N PRO A 57 -13.52 17.03 -6.27
CA PRO A 57 -13.75 17.45 -7.66
C PRO A 57 -12.65 18.30 -8.30
N ASN A 58 -11.91 19.07 -7.48
CA ASN A 58 -10.88 19.98 -7.95
C ASN A 58 -9.46 19.37 -7.94
N HIS A 59 -9.33 18.05 -7.72
CA HIS A 59 -8.05 17.35 -7.70
C HIS A 59 -7.92 16.36 -8.88
N PRO A 60 -7.66 16.84 -10.11
CA PRO A 60 -7.44 15.97 -11.27
C PRO A 60 -6.00 15.43 -11.36
N SER A 61 -5.21 15.50 -10.28
CA SER A 61 -3.79 15.15 -10.26
C SER A 61 -3.59 13.67 -9.85
N PRO A 62 -2.62 12.95 -10.46
CA PRO A 62 -2.19 11.64 -9.99
C PRO A 62 -1.42 11.71 -8.68
N GLU A 63 -1.02 12.91 -8.25
CA GLU A 63 -0.41 13.11 -6.94
C GLU A 63 -1.43 12.82 -5.83
N ARG A 64 -0.97 12.18 -4.77
CA ARG A 64 -1.78 11.84 -3.60
C ARG A 64 -1.96 13.07 -2.70
N LEU A 65 -3.13 13.17 -2.07
CA LEU A 65 -3.35 14.09 -0.96
C LEU A 65 -3.00 13.41 0.37
N SER A 66 -2.26 14.13 1.22
CA SER A 66 -2.01 13.69 2.59
C SER A 66 -3.29 13.79 3.41
N LEU A 67 -3.62 12.74 4.17
CA LEU A 67 -4.72 12.80 5.14
C LEU A 67 -4.31 13.61 6.39
N LEU A 68 -3.00 13.80 6.61
CA LEU A 68 -2.48 14.56 7.75
C LEU A 68 -2.56 16.07 7.51
N THR A 69 -2.11 16.54 6.33
CA THR A 69 -2.04 17.98 6.00
C THR A 69 -3.13 18.44 5.05
N GLY A 70 -3.72 17.54 4.26
CA GLY A 70 -4.64 17.88 3.17
C GLY A 70 -3.94 18.38 1.90
N GLU A 71 -2.60 18.46 1.90
CA GLU A 71 -1.81 18.98 0.78
C GLU A 71 -1.38 17.86 -0.18
N SER A 72 -1.03 18.24 -1.41
CA SER A 72 -0.42 17.30 -2.37
C SER A 72 0.94 16.84 -1.85
N ALA A 73 1.23 15.55 -1.95
CA ALA A 73 2.48 14.97 -1.47
C ALA A 73 3.73 15.44 -2.25
N SER A 74 3.55 16.11 -3.39
CA SER A 74 4.60 16.41 -4.37
C SER A 74 5.20 17.81 -4.21
N ASP A 75 6.51 17.87 -3.89
CA ASP A 75 7.39 19.05 -4.07
C ASP A 75 8.70 18.67 -4.82
N ARG A 76 8.76 17.47 -5.42
CA ARG A 76 9.99 16.96 -6.05
C ARG A 76 10.16 17.43 -7.50
N SER A 77 11.42 17.62 -7.91
CA SER A 77 11.75 17.93 -9.30
C SER A 77 11.44 16.73 -10.22
N LYS A 78 10.90 17.00 -11.42
CA LYS A 78 10.56 15.97 -12.41
C LYS A 78 11.73 15.07 -12.82
N ARG A 79 12.96 15.60 -12.78
CA ARG A 79 14.17 14.84 -13.14
C ARG A 79 14.52 13.80 -12.08
N ASP A 80 14.43 14.18 -10.81
CA ASP A 80 14.73 13.27 -9.68
C ASP A 80 13.68 12.17 -9.62
N LEU A 81 12.41 12.53 -9.85
CA LEU A 81 11.29 11.60 -9.97
C LEU A 81 11.54 10.55 -11.06
N GLY A 82 11.93 10.96 -12.27
CA GLY A 82 12.18 10.05 -13.39
C GLY A 82 13.33 9.07 -13.15
N ARG A 83 14.39 9.50 -12.45
CA ARG A 83 15.50 8.62 -12.06
C ARG A 83 15.06 7.57 -11.05
N ALA A 84 14.38 7.99 -9.99
CA ALA A 84 13.93 7.10 -8.93
C ALA A 84 12.90 6.08 -9.42
N VAL A 85 11.97 6.48 -10.29
CA VAL A 85 11.04 5.55 -10.95
C VAL A 85 11.80 4.53 -11.80
N ARG A 86 12.84 4.96 -12.53
CA ARG A 86 13.67 4.04 -13.31
C ARG A 86 14.36 3.02 -12.43
N GLU A 87 15.05 3.46 -11.38
CA GLU A 87 15.74 2.58 -10.44
C GLU A 87 14.78 1.55 -9.82
N LEU A 88 13.61 2.00 -9.35
CA LEU A 88 12.58 1.14 -8.76
C LEU A 88 12.06 0.07 -9.73
N LEU A 89 11.88 0.42 -11.01
CA LEU A 89 11.25 -0.47 -11.99
C LEU A 89 12.23 -1.38 -12.71
N THR A 90 13.50 -0.99 -12.83
CA THR A 90 14.52 -1.81 -13.51
C THR A 90 15.16 -2.86 -12.61
N GLU A 91 14.90 -2.85 -11.30
CA GLU A 91 15.32 -3.93 -10.39
C GLU A 91 14.77 -5.28 -10.86
N THR A 92 15.63 -6.31 -10.80
CA THR A 92 15.37 -7.67 -11.31
C THR A 92 15.33 -8.72 -10.22
N ASP A 93 15.90 -8.46 -9.05
CA ASP A 93 15.76 -9.32 -7.90
C ASP A 93 14.41 -9.06 -7.20
N PRO A 94 13.52 -10.05 -7.08
CA PRO A 94 12.19 -9.87 -6.51
C PRO A 94 12.20 -9.30 -5.08
N GLU A 95 13.08 -9.82 -4.21
CA GLU A 95 13.10 -9.45 -2.79
C GLU A 95 13.65 -8.04 -2.62
N THR A 96 14.71 -7.69 -3.36
CA THR A 96 15.25 -6.33 -3.44
C THR A 96 14.22 -5.37 -3.98
N MET A 97 13.45 -5.76 -5.01
CA MET A 97 12.37 -4.93 -5.54
C MET A 97 11.26 -4.70 -4.50
N HIS A 98 10.88 -5.73 -3.74
CA HIS A 98 9.92 -5.60 -2.65
C HIS A 98 10.40 -4.63 -1.57
N ALA A 99 11.65 -4.78 -1.12
CA ALA A 99 12.26 -3.87 -0.15
C ALA A 99 12.30 -2.42 -0.68
N ALA A 100 12.67 -2.24 -1.95
CA ALA A 100 12.67 -0.92 -2.60
C ALA A 100 11.26 -0.30 -2.65
N TRP A 101 10.22 -1.09 -2.89
CA TRP A 101 8.84 -0.60 -2.82
C TRP A 101 8.40 -0.24 -1.39
N LEU A 102 8.81 -1.00 -0.37
CA LEU A 102 8.52 -0.70 1.03
C LEU A 102 9.09 0.66 1.46
N THR A 103 10.27 1.03 0.97
CA THR A 103 10.95 2.29 1.32
C THR A 103 10.81 3.39 0.26
N SER A 104 9.95 3.21 -0.75
CA SER A 104 9.85 4.16 -1.87
C SER A 104 9.04 5.39 -1.49
N ASP A 105 9.72 6.52 -1.27
CA ASP A 105 9.05 7.83 -1.16
C ASP A 105 8.35 8.21 -2.46
N VAL A 106 8.90 7.80 -3.60
CA VAL A 106 8.39 8.19 -4.92
C VAL A 106 7.06 7.53 -5.22
N ALA A 107 6.91 6.24 -4.92
CA ALA A 107 5.62 5.56 -5.10
C ALA A 107 4.55 6.09 -4.13
N ALA A 108 4.96 6.59 -2.95
CA ALA A 108 4.07 7.18 -1.95
C ALA A 108 3.48 8.54 -2.40
N LEU A 109 4.08 9.20 -3.39
CA LEU A 109 3.59 10.46 -3.95
C LEU A 109 2.32 10.31 -4.78
N PHE A 110 2.00 9.10 -5.26
CA PHE A 110 0.94 8.89 -6.23
C PHE A 110 -0.28 8.23 -5.60
N ASN A 111 -1.46 8.67 -6.03
CA ASN A 111 -2.69 8.00 -5.70
C ASN A 111 -2.88 6.73 -6.54
N GLU A 112 -3.64 5.77 -5.99
CA GLU A 112 -4.02 4.56 -6.73
C GLU A 112 -5.03 4.90 -7.85
N SER A 113 -5.85 5.93 -7.64
CA SER A 113 -6.93 6.32 -8.52
C SER A 113 -7.30 7.79 -8.35
N LEU A 114 -7.45 8.50 -9.47
CA LEU A 114 -7.87 9.91 -9.51
C LEU A 114 -9.21 10.18 -8.80
N TYR A 115 -10.08 9.17 -8.70
CA TYR A 115 -11.35 9.29 -7.99
C TYR A 115 -11.21 9.30 -6.46
N TYR A 116 -10.10 8.78 -5.95
CA TYR A 116 -9.82 8.58 -4.53
C TYR A 116 -8.41 9.09 -4.19
N PRO A 117 -8.18 10.42 -4.14
CA PRO A 117 -6.85 11.00 -4.09
C PRO A 117 -6.09 10.73 -2.78
N TYR A 118 -6.76 10.17 -1.76
CA TYR A 118 -6.15 9.74 -0.50
C TYR A 118 -5.67 8.28 -0.49
N THR A 119 -5.95 7.49 -1.55
CA THR A 119 -5.34 6.15 -1.66
C THR A 119 -3.88 6.27 -2.08
N SER A 120 -3.08 5.24 -1.83
CA SER A 120 -1.65 5.24 -2.13
C SER A 120 -1.31 4.15 -3.15
N LEU A 121 -0.59 4.52 -4.20
CA LEU A 121 -0.10 3.58 -5.20
C LEU A 121 0.94 2.62 -4.62
N LYS A 122 1.86 3.12 -3.79
CA LYS A 122 2.82 2.29 -3.04
C LYS A 122 2.10 1.16 -2.31
N TYR A 123 1.13 1.52 -1.47
CA TYR A 123 0.44 0.53 -0.65
C TYR A 123 -0.55 -0.32 -1.43
N HIS A 124 -1.15 0.18 -2.52
CA HIS A 124 -1.86 -0.69 -3.46
C HIS A 124 -0.94 -1.78 -3.99
N THR A 125 0.19 -1.43 -4.60
CA THR A 125 1.14 -2.40 -5.16
C THR A 125 1.65 -3.40 -4.11
N LEU A 126 1.95 -2.96 -2.89
CA LEU A 126 2.36 -3.86 -1.79
C LEU A 126 1.24 -4.82 -1.36
N LEU A 127 -0.01 -4.35 -1.30
CA LEU A 127 -1.17 -5.23 -1.06
C LEU A 127 -1.35 -6.25 -2.18
N VAL A 128 -1.19 -5.84 -3.44
CA VAL A 128 -1.23 -6.76 -4.59
C VAL A 128 -0.15 -7.83 -4.47
N ALA A 129 1.08 -7.46 -4.09
CA ALA A 129 2.18 -8.40 -3.93
C ALA A 129 1.88 -9.44 -2.85
N ALA A 130 1.36 -8.99 -1.69
CA ALA A 130 1.06 -9.89 -0.59
C ALA A 130 -0.10 -10.84 -0.93
N LEU A 131 -1.14 -10.36 -1.61
CA LEU A 131 -2.23 -11.22 -2.09
C LEU A 131 -1.73 -12.20 -3.16
N ALA A 132 -0.97 -11.74 -4.14
CA ALA A 132 -0.45 -12.59 -5.21
C ALA A 132 0.46 -13.72 -4.68
N ASP A 133 1.33 -13.43 -3.70
CA ASP A 133 2.20 -14.44 -3.09
C ASP A 133 1.41 -15.48 -2.26
N ASN A 134 0.42 -15.03 -1.49
CA ASN A 134 -0.45 -15.93 -0.73
C ASN A 134 -1.31 -16.80 -1.66
N TYR A 135 -1.88 -16.23 -2.72
CA TYR A 135 -2.70 -16.96 -3.69
C TYR A 135 -1.88 -17.96 -4.50
N ALA A 136 -0.66 -17.60 -4.89
CA ALA A 136 0.28 -18.53 -5.52
C ALA A 136 0.67 -19.69 -4.58
N SER A 137 0.62 -19.47 -3.26
CA SER A 137 0.81 -20.50 -2.23
C SER A 137 -0.45 -21.35 -1.96
N GLY A 138 -1.54 -21.10 -2.70
CA GLY A 138 -2.81 -21.83 -2.59
C GLY A 138 -3.68 -21.42 -1.41
N HIS A 139 -3.49 -20.20 -0.88
CA HIS A 139 -4.32 -19.65 0.19
C HIS A 139 -5.45 -18.81 -0.39
N GLU A 140 -6.64 -18.94 0.17
CA GLU A 140 -7.80 -18.11 -0.17
C GLU A 140 -7.82 -16.83 0.69
N PHE A 141 -8.53 -15.79 0.22
CA PHE A 141 -8.59 -14.51 0.92
C PHE A 141 -9.09 -14.63 2.37
N ASP A 142 -10.08 -15.50 2.63
CA ASP A 142 -10.70 -15.66 3.93
C ASP A 142 -9.83 -16.37 4.98
N GLU A 143 -8.72 -16.96 4.54
CA GLU A 143 -7.69 -17.53 5.40
C GLU A 143 -6.68 -16.47 5.89
N LEU A 144 -6.62 -15.31 5.23
CA LEU A 144 -5.59 -14.32 5.43
C LEU A 144 -5.82 -13.47 6.68
N ARG A 145 -4.70 -12.99 7.23
CA ARG A 145 -4.64 -12.16 8.42
C ARG A 145 -3.73 -10.97 8.20
N LEU A 146 -4.05 -9.86 8.84
CA LEU A 146 -3.09 -8.82 9.14
C LEU A 146 -2.28 -9.29 10.35
N VAL A 147 -0.97 -9.38 10.19
CA VAL A 147 -0.04 -9.80 11.24
C VAL A 147 0.89 -8.64 11.58
N VAL A 148 1.12 -8.44 12.87
CA VAL A 148 2.05 -7.45 13.40
C VAL A 148 3.38 -8.14 13.70
N ASP A 149 4.42 -7.71 13.01
CA ASP A 149 5.78 -8.21 13.19
C ASP A 149 6.69 -7.12 13.82
N PRO A 150 7.85 -7.49 14.39
CA PRO A 150 8.87 -6.53 14.80
C PRO A 150 9.33 -5.64 13.62
N PRO A 151 9.83 -4.41 13.88
CA PRO A 151 10.16 -3.42 12.84
C PRO A 151 11.19 -3.88 11.80
N ASP A 152 12.08 -4.81 12.15
CA ASP A 152 13.12 -5.33 11.26
C ASP A 152 12.78 -6.67 10.58
N GLU A 153 11.60 -7.23 10.87
CA GLU A 153 11.19 -8.52 10.31
C GLU A 153 10.44 -8.32 8.98
N ILE A 154 11.19 -8.46 7.88
CA ILE A 154 10.64 -8.40 6.52
C ILE A 154 10.44 -9.81 5.98
N VAL A 155 9.19 -10.15 5.68
CA VAL A 155 8.83 -11.36 4.94
C VAL A 155 8.65 -10.98 3.48
N PRO A 156 9.50 -11.48 2.55
CA PRO A 156 9.42 -11.12 1.14
C PRO A 156 8.02 -11.25 0.57
N HIS A 157 7.61 -10.23 -0.16
CA HIS A 157 6.31 -10.05 -0.82
C HIS A 157 5.09 -9.95 0.11
N ARG A 158 5.17 -10.42 1.35
CA ARG A 158 4.06 -10.44 2.31
C ARG A 158 4.02 -9.24 3.24
N THR A 159 5.17 -8.68 3.59
CA THR A 159 5.24 -7.43 4.36
C THR A 159 4.70 -6.28 3.52
N VAL A 160 3.70 -5.57 4.05
CA VAL A 160 3.01 -4.45 3.37
C VAL A 160 3.31 -3.09 3.99
N TYR A 161 3.90 -3.06 5.19
CA TYR A 161 4.37 -1.85 5.87
C TYR A 161 5.56 -2.20 6.76
N ALA A 162 6.55 -1.33 6.79
CA ALA A 162 7.70 -1.42 7.68
C ALA A 162 7.98 -0.01 8.24
N GLY A 163 7.84 0.14 9.55
CA GLY A 163 8.15 1.37 10.26
C GLY A 163 8.97 1.09 11.52
N ASP A 164 9.43 2.13 12.22
CA ASP A 164 10.43 1.97 13.28
C ASP A 164 9.92 1.22 14.52
N ARG A 165 8.59 1.10 14.68
CA ARG A 165 7.95 0.48 15.84
C ARG A 165 7.48 -0.94 15.59
N PHE A 166 7.04 -1.23 14.36
CA PHE A 166 6.50 -2.51 13.95
C PHE A 166 6.45 -2.60 12.43
N ALA A 167 6.38 -3.82 11.92
CA ALA A 167 6.03 -4.13 10.54
C ALA A 167 4.63 -4.76 10.49
N LEU A 168 4.00 -4.68 9.32
CA LEU A 168 2.74 -5.37 9.05
C LEU A 168 2.90 -6.26 7.83
N ARG A 169 2.42 -7.50 7.91
CA ARG A 169 2.32 -8.40 6.76
C ARG A 169 0.92 -8.97 6.61
N ILE A 170 0.63 -9.43 5.40
CA ILE A 170 -0.55 -10.23 5.10
C ILE A 170 -0.13 -11.68 4.90
N ASP A 171 -0.69 -12.57 5.71
CA ASP A 171 -0.38 -14.00 5.65
C ASP A 171 -1.49 -14.84 6.30
N ARG A 172 -1.58 -16.10 5.93
CA ARG A 172 -2.39 -17.11 6.60
C ARG A 172 -1.88 -17.41 8.02
N ASN A 173 -0.57 -17.50 8.20
CA ASN A 173 0.04 -17.93 9.46
C ASN A 173 0.62 -16.76 10.25
N ALA A 174 0.04 -16.50 11.42
CA ALA A 174 0.51 -15.45 12.33
C ALA A 174 1.71 -15.85 13.20
N ASN A 175 2.13 -17.12 13.26
CA ASN A 175 3.27 -17.56 14.10
C ASN A 175 3.20 -17.07 15.56
N ARG A 176 1.99 -17.04 16.16
CA ARG A 176 1.69 -16.49 17.51
C ARG A 176 1.91 -14.98 17.67
N ARG A 177 2.19 -14.25 16.60
CA ARG A 177 2.22 -12.78 16.57
C ARG A 177 0.80 -12.20 16.72
N PRO A 178 0.67 -10.95 17.19
CA PRO A 178 -0.61 -10.27 17.18
C PRO A 178 -1.19 -10.23 15.76
N SER A 179 -2.46 -10.60 15.62
CA SER A 179 -3.09 -10.67 14.30
C SER A 179 -4.60 -10.54 14.35
N ALA A 180 -5.18 -10.19 13.20
CA ALA A 180 -6.62 -10.17 12.97
C ALA A 180 -6.93 -10.74 11.58
N ARG A 181 -8.06 -11.43 11.43
CA ARG A 181 -8.50 -11.94 10.11
C ARG A 181 -8.92 -10.78 9.21
N LEU A 182 -8.63 -10.88 7.91
CA LEU A 182 -9.06 -9.86 6.94
C LEU A 182 -10.58 -9.85 6.71
N GLY A 183 -11.22 -11.00 6.91
CA GLY A 183 -12.65 -11.22 6.69
C GLY A 183 -12.90 -12.16 5.51
N ALA A 184 -14.17 -12.45 5.22
CA ALA A 184 -14.53 -13.43 4.19
C ALA A 184 -14.32 -12.94 2.75
N ARG A 185 -14.18 -11.63 2.54
CA ARG A 185 -14.07 -10.99 1.22
C ARG A 185 -13.23 -9.72 1.32
N PRO A 186 -12.57 -9.31 0.22
CA PRO A 186 -11.81 -8.06 0.18
C PRO A 186 -12.76 -6.88 0.24
N TRP A 187 -12.77 -6.18 1.37
CA TRP A 187 -13.57 -4.99 1.62
C TRP A 187 -12.72 -3.88 2.24
N ARG A 188 -13.21 -2.65 2.15
CA ARG A 188 -12.71 -1.48 2.90
C ARG A 188 -13.01 -1.62 4.39
N SER A 189 -12.27 -2.50 5.05
CA SER A 189 -12.48 -2.96 6.43
C SER A 189 -11.30 -2.66 7.35
N TRP A 190 -10.33 -1.82 6.95
CA TRP A 190 -9.12 -1.54 7.75
C TRP A 190 -9.44 -1.29 9.23
N ALA A 191 -10.28 -0.30 9.53
CA ALA A 191 -10.68 0.04 10.91
C ALA A 191 -11.20 -1.15 11.71
N ALA A 192 -11.97 -2.05 11.08
CA ALA A 192 -12.50 -3.23 11.74
C ALA A 192 -11.39 -4.24 12.03
N VAL A 193 -10.52 -4.52 11.05
CA VAL A 193 -9.39 -5.44 11.20
C VAL A 193 -8.38 -4.91 12.21
N TRP A 194 -8.01 -3.63 12.12
CA TRP A 194 -7.15 -2.95 13.09
C TRP A 194 -7.69 -3.07 14.51
N SER A 195 -8.99 -2.81 14.70
CA SER A 195 -9.63 -2.89 16.03
C SER A 195 -9.75 -4.30 16.59
N GLN A 196 -9.59 -5.32 15.76
CA GLN A 196 -9.68 -6.74 16.13
C GLN A 196 -8.31 -7.40 16.34
N LEU A 197 -7.21 -6.65 16.24
CA LEU A 197 -5.89 -7.17 16.55
C LEU A 197 -5.89 -7.74 17.97
N SER A 198 -5.35 -8.95 18.12
CA SER A 198 -5.29 -9.63 19.42
C SER A 198 -4.43 -8.88 20.44
N ASP A 199 -3.52 -8.03 19.97
CA ASP A 199 -2.76 -7.07 20.76
C ASP A 199 -2.38 -5.89 19.84
N HIS A 200 -2.30 -4.68 20.39
CA HIS A 200 -2.08 -3.46 19.61
C HIS A 200 -0.61 -3.02 19.64
N PRO A 201 0.02 -2.73 18.48
CA PRO A 201 1.44 -2.34 18.43
C PRO A 201 1.72 -0.92 18.91
N LEU A 202 0.69 -0.11 19.13
CA LEU A 202 0.82 1.28 19.57
C LEU A 202 0.69 1.35 21.09
N ALA A 203 1.74 1.80 21.77
CA ALA A 203 1.72 2.10 23.20
C ALA A 203 0.93 3.39 23.46
N THR A 204 -0.40 3.29 23.54
CA THR A 204 -1.29 4.45 23.73
C THR A 204 -1.29 5.00 25.15
N ASP A 205 -0.80 4.23 26.12
CA ASP A 205 -0.79 4.63 27.52
C ASP A 205 0.25 5.75 27.75
N GLY A 206 -0.24 6.96 27.99
CA GLY A 206 0.59 8.13 28.28
C GLY A 206 1.30 8.75 27.07
N ASN A 207 1.09 8.24 25.85
CA ASN A 207 1.65 8.82 24.63
C ASN A 207 0.53 9.39 23.73
N ARG A 208 0.40 10.73 23.75
CA ARG A 208 -0.66 11.45 23.03
C ARG A 208 -0.62 11.20 21.51
N ASP A 209 0.57 11.14 20.91
CA ASP A 209 0.71 10.95 19.47
C ASP A 209 0.28 9.52 19.08
N ALA A 210 0.67 8.53 19.89
CA ALA A 210 0.20 7.15 19.71
C ALA A 210 -1.33 7.04 19.88
N MET A 211 -1.93 7.77 20.82
CA MET A 211 -3.39 7.82 20.99
C MET A 211 -4.09 8.43 19.77
N VAL A 212 -3.58 9.53 19.22
CA VAL A 212 -4.15 10.19 18.03
C VAL A 212 -4.05 9.28 16.81
N LEU A 213 -2.88 8.68 16.61
CA LEU A 213 -2.64 7.73 15.53
C LEU A 213 -3.63 6.55 15.60
N ASP A 214 -3.72 5.87 16.75
CA ASP A 214 -4.63 4.73 16.93
C ASP A 214 -6.09 5.13 16.71
N ALA A 215 -6.51 6.27 17.27
CA ALA A 215 -7.88 6.74 17.12
C ALA A 215 -8.25 7.01 15.66
N ASN A 216 -7.33 7.55 14.86
CA ASN A 216 -7.57 7.80 13.44
C ASN A 216 -7.56 6.50 12.62
N LEU A 217 -6.65 5.57 12.91
CA LEU A 217 -6.62 4.25 12.26
C LEU A 217 -7.92 3.47 12.47
N ARG A 218 -8.57 3.61 13.63
CA ARG A 218 -9.90 3.02 13.91
C ARG A 218 -11.07 3.66 13.14
N ARG A 219 -10.83 4.71 12.35
CA ARG A 219 -11.85 5.37 11.51
C ARG A 219 -11.61 5.17 10.02
N ILE A 220 -10.37 4.99 9.61
CA ILE A 220 -10.02 4.80 8.20
C ILE A 220 -10.47 3.41 7.74
N ARG A 221 -11.21 3.37 6.62
CA ARG A 221 -11.71 2.11 6.04
C ARG A 221 -10.84 1.56 4.91
N ALA A 222 -10.27 2.45 4.11
CA ALA A 222 -9.43 2.10 2.97
C ALA A 222 -8.04 1.66 3.44
N TRP A 223 -7.60 0.50 2.98
CA TRP A 223 -6.34 -0.10 3.40
C TRP A 223 -5.13 0.72 2.96
N SER A 224 -5.02 1.09 1.67
CA SER A 224 -3.87 1.86 1.18
C SER A 224 -3.78 3.25 1.82
N THR A 225 -4.93 3.88 2.11
CA THR A 225 -4.98 5.15 2.86
C THR A 225 -4.49 4.99 4.29
N ALA A 226 -4.87 3.91 4.99
CA ALA A 226 -4.46 3.71 6.38
C ALA A 226 -2.96 3.41 6.51
N LEU A 227 -2.43 2.57 5.61
CA LEU A 227 -1.00 2.28 5.55
C LEU A 227 -0.18 3.53 5.21
N GLN A 228 -0.68 4.37 4.30
CA GLN A 228 -0.04 5.65 4.03
C GLN A 228 -0.14 6.62 5.20
N TYR A 229 -1.24 6.59 5.95
CA TYR A 229 -1.39 7.41 7.15
C TYR A 229 -0.39 7.02 8.24
N LEU A 230 -0.07 5.73 8.39
CA LEU A 230 1.00 5.26 9.28
C LEU A 230 2.35 5.87 8.89
N GLU A 231 2.71 5.81 7.60
CA GLU A 231 3.96 6.39 7.07
C GLU A 231 4.02 7.91 7.23
N ASP A 232 2.97 8.63 6.80
CA ASP A 232 2.91 10.10 6.91
C ASP A 232 3.03 10.55 8.37
N PHE A 233 2.42 9.82 9.32
CA PHE A 233 2.48 10.14 10.75
C PHE A 233 3.86 9.85 11.35
N GLN A 234 4.53 8.77 10.94
CA GLN A 234 5.87 8.45 11.40
C GLN A 234 6.88 9.52 10.98
N SER A 235 6.81 9.98 9.73
CA SER A 235 7.67 11.07 9.23
C SER A 235 7.43 12.36 10.02
N ALA A 236 6.17 12.73 10.27
CA ALA A 236 5.83 13.96 10.99
C ALA A 236 6.22 13.96 12.48
N CYS A 237 6.40 12.79 13.11
CA CYS A 237 6.86 12.66 14.50
C CYS A 237 8.38 12.46 14.62
N SER A 238 9.09 12.28 13.50
CA SER A 238 10.55 12.12 13.47
C SER A 238 11.30 13.43 13.23
N ASP A 239 10.58 14.48 12.81
CA ASP A 239 11.03 15.87 12.71
C ASP A 239 10.80 16.65 14.02
#